data_AF-A0A2T4X112-F1
#
_entry.id   AF-A0A2T4X112-F1
#
_cell.length_a   1.000
_cell.length_b   1.000
_cell.length_c   1.000
_cell.angle_alpha   90.00
_cell.angle_beta   90.00
_cell.angle_gamma   90.00
#
_symmetry.space_group_name_H-M   'P 1'
#
loop_
_entity.id
_entity.type
_entity.pdbx_description
1 polymer ?
#
loop_
_entity_poly.entity_id
_entity_poly.type
_entity_poly.pdbx_seq_one_letter_code
_entity_poly.pdbx_strand_id
1 'polypeptide(L)'
;MPSVKLLSISLLLIAFSLTASAQRLGSIFFYSPPPPTFQNCAAILFNGKVLVNAYSPQGECKLVGVSKGTLTVATVSFADEGATPVKNISFRVAIRNQRTNTIWMYSAELFQEVKLEDLRKNLEKGDRILIMTEDQDVSLPHHEIEVYWANGC
;
A
#
# COMPACT_ATOMS: atom_id res chain seq x y z
N MET A 1 73.99 27.87 -2.12
CA MET A 1 74.76 26.94 -2.98
C MET A 1 75.57 26.02 -2.06
N PRO A 2 75.71 24.70 -2.28
CA PRO A 2 75.14 23.76 -3.28
C PRO A 2 74.00 22.89 -2.66
N SER A 3 73.06 22.28 -3.39
CA SER A 3 73.13 21.24 -4.45
C SER A 3 73.36 19.83 -3.87
N VAL A 4 72.36 18.92 -3.96
CA VAL A 4 72.34 17.74 -4.88
C VAL A 4 72.90 16.47 -4.17
N LYS A 5 72.34 15.24 -4.19
CA LYS A 5 71.35 14.51 -5.00
C LYS A 5 71.00 13.17 -4.30
N LEU A 6 69.86 12.60 -4.70
CA LEU A 6 69.54 11.17 -4.91
C LEU A 6 69.95 10.12 -3.87
N LEU A 7 68.99 9.30 -3.43
CA LEU A 7 68.76 7.92 -3.91
C LEU A 7 67.63 7.31 -3.02
N SER A 8 66.45 6.93 -3.51
CA SER A 8 66.13 5.80 -4.40
C SER A 8 65.57 4.61 -3.61
N ILE A 9 64.45 4.08 -4.09
CA ILE A 9 63.98 2.68 -3.94
C ILE A 9 63.30 2.30 -2.61
N SER A 10 61.96 2.35 -2.60
CA SER A 10 61.08 1.16 -2.42
C SER A 10 59.68 1.58 -1.97
N LEU A 11 58.85 2.05 -2.90
CA LEU A 11 57.40 2.10 -2.70
C LEU A 11 56.74 1.31 -3.83
N LEU A 12 57.06 0.01 -3.86
CA LEU A 12 56.37 -0.97 -4.68
C LEU A 12 56.01 -2.15 -3.77
N LEU A 13 54.78 -2.64 -3.91
CA LEU A 13 54.27 -3.91 -3.38
C LEU A 13 53.75 -3.90 -1.93
N ILE A 14 52.57 -3.33 -1.70
CA ILE A 14 51.47 -4.08 -1.03
C ILE A 14 50.15 -3.72 -1.71
N ALA A 15 50.02 -4.09 -2.99
CA ALA A 15 48.73 -4.22 -3.67
C ALA A 15 48.57 -5.70 -4.05
N PHE A 16 48.48 -6.57 -3.06
CA PHE A 16 48.14 -7.97 -3.27
C PHE A 16 47.10 -8.42 -2.23
N SER A 17 45.89 -8.61 -2.76
CA SER A 17 44.90 -9.59 -2.30
C SER A 17 44.44 -9.51 -0.84
N LEU A 18 43.59 -8.54 -0.54
CA LEU A 18 42.41 -8.83 0.31
C LEU A 18 41.43 -9.64 -0.54
N THR A 19 41.66 -10.95 -0.62
CA THR A 19 40.58 -11.89 -0.92
C THR A 19 39.62 -11.83 0.27
N ALA A 20 38.67 -10.90 0.19
CA ALA A 20 37.46 -10.98 1.00
C ALA A 20 36.82 -12.32 0.64
N SER A 21 37.06 -13.33 1.47
CA SER A 21 36.28 -14.55 1.49
C SER A 21 34.89 -14.12 1.95
N ALA A 22 34.06 -13.71 0.99
CA ALA A 22 32.63 -13.64 1.16
C ALA A 22 32.20 -15.05 1.54
N GLN A 23 32.05 -15.28 2.85
CA GLN A 23 31.47 -16.50 3.37
C GLN A 23 30.10 -16.60 2.71
N ARG A 24 29.94 -17.60 1.82
CA ARG A 24 28.63 -17.98 1.31
C ARG A 24 27.79 -18.31 2.54
N LEU A 25 26.88 -17.42 2.89
CA LEU A 25 25.79 -17.71 3.80
C LEU A 25 24.98 -18.81 3.13
N GLY A 26 25.34 -20.06 3.41
CA GLY A 26 24.57 -21.22 3.05
C GLY A 26 23.20 -21.07 3.69
N SER A 27 22.20 -20.79 2.85
CA SER A 27 20.80 -21.11 3.06
C SER A 27 20.34 -21.02 4.51
N ILE A 28 20.25 -19.79 5.04
CA ILE A 28 19.16 -19.52 5.99
C ILE A 28 17.89 -19.77 5.17
N PHE A 29 17.24 -20.90 5.42
CA PHE A 29 15.90 -21.13 4.94
C PHE A 29 15.03 -20.04 5.56
N PHE A 30 14.81 -18.96 4.82
CA PHE A 30 13.71 -18.07 5.09
C PHE A 30 12.46 -18.93 4.97
N TYR A 31 11.90 -19.34 6.11
CA TYR A 31 10.55 -19.87 6.17
C TYR A 31 9.65 -18.76 5.65
N SER A 32 9.36 -18.78 4.35
CA SER A 32 8.26 -18.00 3.81
C SER A 32 7.02 -18.76 4.26
N PRO A 33 6.18 -18.21 5.16
CA PRO A 33 4.88 -18.81 5.39
C PRO A 33 4.17 -18.96 4.04
N PRO A 34 3.39 -20.04 3.84
CA PRO A 34 2.61 -20.19 2.63
C PRO A 34 1.70 -18.97 2.46
N PRO A 35 1.48 -18.49 1.22
CA PRO A 35 0.60 -17.36 0.99
C PRO A 35 -0.79 -17.67 1.57
N PRO A 36 -1.46 -16.67 2.19
CA PRO A 36 -2.80 -16.87 2.73
C PRO A 36 -3.74 -17.36 1.65
N THR A 37 -4.53 -18.39 1.96
CA THR A 37 -5.59 -18.87 1.07
C THR A 37 -6.87 -18.10 1.42
N PHE A 38 -7.08 -16.97 0.75
CA PHE A 38 -8.32 -16.23 0.91
C PHE A 38 -9.48 -17.05 0.31
N GLN A 39 -10.51 -17.29 1.12
CA GLN A 39 -11.69 -18.05 0.67
C GLN A 39 -12.77 -17.12 0.12
N ASN A 40 -12.76 -15.85 0.56
CA ASN A 40 -13.74 -14.84 0.17
C ASN A 40 -13.05 -13.59 -0.36
N CYS A 41 -13.68 -12.95 -1.34
CA CYS A 41 -13.30 -11.61 -1.79
C CYS A 41 -14.24 -10.58 -1.17
N ALA A 42 -13.70 -9.40 -0.88
CA ALA A 42 -14.45 -8.22 -0.50
C ALA A 42 -14.20 -7.06 -1.47
N ALA A 43 -15.10 -6.09 -1.41
CA ALA A 43 -14.99 -4.83 -2.12
C ALA A 43 -15.36 -3.68 -1.21
N ILE A 44 -14.82 -2.50 -1.52
CA ILE A 44 -15.29 -1.22 -0.96
C ILE A 44 -16.54 -0.81 -1.72
N LEU A 45 -17.54 -0.34 -0.99
CA LEU A 45 -18.78 0.18 -1.54
C LEU A 45 -18.90 1.65 -1.20
N PHE A 46 -19.38 2.44 -2.16
CA PHE A 46 -19.82 3.80 -1.95
C PHE A 46 -21.33 3.89 -2.16
N ASN A 47 -22.07 4.28 -1.12
CA ASN A 47 -23.54 4.29 -1.11
C ASN A 47 -24.15 2.95 -1.57
N GLY A 48 -23.59 1.84 -1.10
CA GLY A 48 -24.06 0.48 -1.40
C GLY A 48 -23.70 -0.04 -2.80
N LYS A 49 -22.93 0.69 -3.60
CA LYS A 49 -22.44 0.23 -4.91
C LYS A 49 -20.94 -0.03 -4.85
N VAL A 50 -20.49 -1.12 -5.48
CA VAL A 50 -19.07 -1.44 -5.60
C VAL A 50 -18.32 -0.25 -6.22
N LEU A 51 -17.28 0.21 -5.52
CA LEU A 51 -16.56 1.44 -5.89
C LEU A 51 -15.54 1.22 -7.00
N VAL A 52 -14.94 0.03 -7.10
CA VAL A 52 -13.95 -0.26 -8.14
C VAL A 52 -14.63 -0.28 -9.51
N ASN A 53 -14.00 0.37 -10.49
CA ASN A 53 -14.54 0.46 -11.85
C ASN A 53 -14.46 -0.88 -12.64
N ALA A 54 -13.49 -1.72 -12.33
CA ALA A 54 -13.26 -3.01 -12.96
C ALA A 54 -12.61 -3.96 -11.96
N TYR A 55 -13.08 -5.21 -11.91
CA TYR A 55 -12.46 -6.24 -11.06
C TYR A 55 -11.26 -6.85 -11.79
N SER A 56 -10.17 -6.10 -11.88
CA SER A 56 -8.91 -6.49 -12.52
C SER A 56 -7.72 -5.89 -11.77
N PRO A 57 -6.48 -6.35 -11.97
CA PRO A 57 -5.31 -5.71 -11.37
C PRO A 57 -5.15 -4.21 -11.70
N GLN A 58 -5.82 -3.74 -12.75
CA GLN A 58 -5.84 -2.33 -13.19
C GLN A 58 -7.08 -1.57 -12.70
N GLY A 59 -7.97 -2.22 -11.94
CA GLY A 59 -9.13 -1.62 -11.33
C GLY A 59 -8.75 -0.47 -10.39
N GLU A 60 -9.49 0.63 -10.47
CA GLU A 60 -9.25 1.84 -9.70
C GLU A 60 -10.45 2.16 -8.81
N CYS A 61 -10.18 2.52 -7.56
CA CYS A 61 -11.14 3.13 -6.66
C CYS A 61 -10.86 4.63 -6.59
N LYS A 62 -11.78 5.44 -7.12
CA LYS A 62 -11.64 6.90 -7.15
C LYS A 62 -12.90 7.57 -6.63
N LEU A 63 -12.74 8.58 -5.77
CA LEU A 63 -13.84 9.40 -5.26
C LEU A 63 -13.56 10.88 -5.44
N VAL A 64 -14.60 11.62 -5.81
CA VAL A 64 -14.54 13.08 -5.79
C VAL A 64 -14.54 13.54 -4.32
N GLY A 65 -13.58 14.38 -3.91
CA GLY A 65 -13.44 14.85 -2.53
C GLY A 65 -14.63 15.68 -2.00
N VAL A 66 -15.51 16.17 -2.89
CA VAL A 66 -16.74 16.87 -2.50
C VAL A 66 -17.95 15.93 -2.40
N SER A 67 -17.81 14.66 -2.74
CA SER A 67 -18.88 13.67 -2.63
C SER A 67 -19.34 13.52 -1.18
N LYS A 68 -20.63 13.26 -1.03
CA LYS A 68 -21.29 12.93 0.23
C LYS A 68 -21.79 11.50 0.17
N GLY A 69 -21.72 10.80 1.30
CA GLY A 69 -22.15 9.41 1.34
C GLY A 69 -21.34 8.54 2.29
N THR A 70 -21.64 7.25 2.22
CA THR A 70 -21.10 6.24 3.12
C THR A 70 -20.16 5.30 2.40
N LEU A 71 -19.06 5.00 3.07
CA LEU A 71 -18.15 3.91 2.73
C LEU A 71 -18.48 2.72 3.61
N THR A 72 -18.68 1.57 2.98
CA THR A 72 -18.79 0.27 3.64
C THR A 72 -17.89 -0.73 2.94
N VAL A 73 -17.63 -1.86 3.59
CA VAL A 73 -16.92 -2.99 3.00
C VAL A 73 -17.80 -4.21 3.12
N ALA A 74 -17.92 -4.97 2.04
CA ALA A 74 -18.70 -6.21 2.04
C ALA A 74 -17.98 -7.31 1.27
N THR A 75 -18.19 -8.56 1.67
CA THR A 75 -17.89 -9.70 0.82
C THR A 75 -18.70 -9.63 -0.47
N VAL A 76 -18.13 -10.12 -1.57
CA VAL A 76 -18.77 -10.09 -2.89
C VAL A 76 -18.91 -11.49 -3.46
N SER A 77 -20.03 -11.72 -4.14
CA SER A 77 -20.24 -12.88 -5.00
C SER A 77 -20.08 -12.44 -6.46
N PHE A 78 -19.36 -13.22 -7.25
CA PHE A 78 -19.23 -13.01 -8.68
C PHE A 78 -20.27 -13.85 -9.40
N ALA A 79 -21.20 -13.19 -10.08
CA ALA A 79 -22.12 -13.80 -11.04
C ALA A 79 -21.88 -13.19 -12.43
N ASP A 80 -22.55 -13.71 -13.46
CA ASP A 80 -22.40 -13.25 -14.84
C ASP A 80 -22.69 -11.74 -15.01
N GLU A 81 -23.49 -11.16 -14.09
CA GLU A 81 -23.86 -9.73 -14.07
C GLU A 81 -22.87 -8.85 -13.28
N GLY A 82 -21.79 -9.42 -12.74
CA GLY A 82 -20.74 -8.70 -12.01
C GLY A 82 -20.68 -9.02 -10.51
N ALA A 83 -20.00 -8.15 -9.75
CA ALA A 83 -19.78 -8.31 -8.32
C ALA A 83 -20.98 -7.80 -7.51
N THR A 84 -21.64 -8.70 -6.78
CA THR A 84 -22.78 -8.38 -5.91
C THR A 84 -22.37 -8.44 -4.44
N PRO A 85 -22.62 -7.39 -3.64
CA PRO A 85 -22.39 -7.41 -2.19
C PRO A 85 -23.24 -8.47 -1.48
N VAL A 86 -22.64 -9.20 -0.54
CA VAL A 86 -23.31 -10.29 0.20
C VAL A 86 -23.40 -9.96 1.69
N LYS A 87 -22.28 -9.65 2.35
CA LYS A 87 -22.23 -9.43 3.80
C LYS A 87 -21.25 -8.31 4.15
N ASN A 88 -21.71 -7.33 4.91
CA ASN A 88 -20.85 -6.28 5.44
C ASN A 88 -19.82 -6.86 6.43
N ILE A 89 -18.59 -6.35 6.37
CA ILE A 89 -17.49 -6.72 7.26
C ILE A 89 -16.90 -5.49 7.92
N SER A 90 -16.25 -5.71 9.06
CA SER A 90 -15.61 -4.62 9.80
C SER A 90 -14.24 -4.29 9.19
N PHE A 91 -13.88 -3.01 9.24
CA PHE A 91 -12.63 -2.51 8.67
C PHE A 91 -12.09 -1.34 9.48
N ARG A 92 -10.80 -1.05 9.29
CA ARG A 92 -10.11 0.14 9.79
C ARG A 92 -9.84 1.09 8.64
N VAL A 93 -9.64 2.37 8.98
CA VAL A 93 -9.33 3.42 8.02
C VAL A 93 -8.00 4.08 8.36
N ALA A 94 -7.13 4.19 7.36
CA ALA A 94 -5.94 5.03 7.40
C ALA A 94 -5.94 6.00 6.22
N ILE A 95 -5.12 7.03 6.33
CA ILE A 95 -4.92 8.01 5.27
C ILE A 95 -3.44 8.00 4.88
N ARG A 96 -3.17 7.87 3.58
CA ARG A 96 -1.84 8.07 3.00
C ARG A 96 -1.82 9.45 2.38
N ASN A 97 -1.01 10.33 2.95
CA ASN A 97 -0.81 11.66 2.41
C ASN A 97 -0.05 11.58 1.08
N GLN A 98 -0.55 12.23 0.04
CA GLN A 98 0.08 12.18 -1.29
C GLN A 98 1.51 12.73 -1.24
N ARG A 99 1.66 13.91 -0.64
CA ARG A 99 2.88 14.72 -0.74
C ARG A 99 4.06 14.07 -0.04
N THR A 100 3.79 13.45 1.10
CA THR A 100 4.82 12.87 1.96
C THR A 100 4.87 11.34 1.90
N ASN A 101 3.87 10.71 1.29
CA ASN A 101 3.66 9.26 1.29
C ASN A 101 3.59 8.65 2.71
N THR A 102 3.32 9.49 3.73
CA THR A 102 3.15 9.04 5.11
C THR A 102 1.76 8.43 5.28
N ILE A 103 1.70 7.32 6.02
CA ILE A 103 0.44 6.66 6.37
C ILE A 103 0.19 6.92 7.84
N TRP A 104 -1.00 7.43 8.17
CA TRP A 104 -1.44 7.59 9.55
C TRP A 104 -2.83 6.99 9.71
N MET A 105 -3.06 6.38 10.87
CA MET A 105 -4.34 5.74 11.18
C MET A 105 -5.38 6.83 11.46
N TYR A 106 -6.50 6.84 10.74
CA TYR A 106 -7.58 7.79 10.99
C TYR A 106 -8.22 7.53 12.36
N SER A 107 -8.45 6.27 12.69
CA SER A 107 -8.91 5.82 14.00
C SER A 107 -8.47 4.37 14.26
N ALA A 108 -8.20 4.06 15.52
CA ALA A 108 -7.93 2.70 16.00
C ALA A 108 -9.22 1.90 16.27
N GLU A 109 -10.38 2.40 15.87
CA GLU A 109 -11.66 1.69 15.98
C GLU A 109 -11.95 0.84 14.75
N LEU A 110 -12.81 -0.16 14.94
CA LEU A 110 -13.40 -0.93 13.84
C LEU A 110 -14.71 -0.28 13.41
N PHE A 111 -14.84 -0.09 12.11
CA PHE A 111 -16.02 0.48 11.47
C PHE A 111 -16.74 -0.59 10.67
N GLN A 112 -18.07 -0.51 10.61
CA GLN A 112 -18.87 -1.16 9.57
C GLN A 112 -19.30 -0.17 8.48
N GLU A 113 -19.30 1.11 8.82
CA GLU A 113 -19.64 2.21 7.94
C GLU A 113 -18.86 3.45 8.37
N VAL A 114 -18.38 4.23 7.40
CA VAL A 114 -17.78 5.55 7.64
C VAL A 114 -18.40 6.57 6.69
N LYS A 115 -18.80 7.72 7.24
CA LYS A 115 -19.25 8.86 6.44
C LYS A 115 -18.05 9.55 5.81
N LEU A 116 -18.09 9.73 4.49
CA LEU A 116 -16.99 10.34 3.75
C LEU A 116 -16.73 11.79 4.21
N GLU A 117 -17.76 12.49 4.66
CA GLU A 117 -17.69 13.85 5.18
C GLU A 117 -16.84 13.97 6.45
N ASP A 118 -16.77 12.91 7.25
CA ASP A 118 -15.97 12.87 8.48
C ASP A 118 -14.50 12.60 8.17
N LEU A 119 -14.22 11.79 7.15
CA LEU A 119 -12.86 11.59 6.63
C LEU A 119 -12.34 12.87 5.94
N ARG A 120 -13.20 13.57 5.19
CA ARG A 120 -12.85 14.74 4.38
C ARG A 120 -12.16 15.85 5.17
N LYS A 121 -12.47 15.98 6.46
CA LYS A 121 -11.84 16.99 7.35
C LYS A 121 -10.31 16.85 7.43
N ASN A 122 -9.77 15.68 7.08
CA ASN A 122 -8.36 15.36 7.16
C ASN A 122 -7.74 14.92 5.82
N LEU A 123 -8.43 15.16 4.69
CA LEU A 123 -8.00 14.75 3.36
C LEU A 123 -7.67 15.96 2.49
N GLU A 124 -6.54 15.89 1.79
CA GLU A 124 -6.12 16.83 0.75
C GLU A 124 -6.21 16.22 -0.65
N LYS A 125 -6.04 17.05 -1.68
CA LYS A 125 -6.05 16.61 -3.08
C LYS A 125 -4.99 15.55 -3.36
N GLY A 126 -5.43 14.37 -3.82
CA GLY A 126 -4.56 13.25 -4.17
C GLY A 126 -4.24 12.32 -3.01
N ASP A 127 -4.68 12.64 -1.78
CA ASP A 127 -4.56 11.71 -0.67
C ASP A 127 -5.34 10.42 -0.95
N ARG A 128 -4.90 9.34 -0.30
CA ARG A 128 -5.53 8.03 -0.44
C ARG A 128 -6.14 7.58 0.88
N ILE A 129 -7.36 7.08 0.83
CA ILE A 129 -8.01 6.39 1.95
C ILE A 129 -7.63 4.91 1.84
N LEU A 130 -7.04 4.34 2.89
CA LEU A 130 -6.69 2.93 2.98
C LEU A 130 -7.72 2.23 3.86
N ILE A 131 -8.31 1.18 3.33
CA ILE A 131 -9.26 0.32 4.01
C ILE A 131 -8.56 -0.98 4.38
N MET A 132 -8.59 -1.35 5.66
CA MET A 132 -7.92 -2.56 6.15
C MET A 132 -8.93 -3.48 6.82
N THR A 133 -9.08 -4.69 6.30
CA THR A 133 -9.88 -5.74 6.93
C THR A 133 -9.05 -6.47 7.99
N GLU A 134 -9.67 -6.93 9.08
CA GLU A 134 -9.00 -7.78 10.07
C GLU A 134 -9.26 -9.28 9.85
N ASP A 135 -10.23 -9.61 9.00
CA ASP A 135 -10.59 -10.98 8.66
C ASP A 135 -9.54 -11.60 7.73
N GLN A 136 -8.87 -12.65 8.20
CA GLN A 136 -7.80 -13.33 7.46
C GLN A 136 -8.34 -14.21 6.31
N ASP A 137 -9.63 -14.55 6.33
CA ASP A 137 -10.26 -15.37 5.29
C ASP A 137 -10.76 -14.52 4.12
N VAL A 138 -10.64 -13.19 4.22
CA VAL A 138 -11.13 -12.21 3.25
C VAL A 138 -9.99 -11.47 2.57
N SER A 139 -9.97 -11.50 1.25
CA SER A 139 -9.11 -10.64 0.45
C SER A 139 -9.84 -9.34 0.09
N LEU A 140 -9.19 -8.19 0.29
CA LEU A 140 -9.64 -6.91 -0.25
C LEU A 140 -8.59 -6.38 -1.26
N PRO A 141 -8.64 -6.81 -2.54
CA PRO A 141 -7.61 -6.45 -3.51
C PRO A 141 -7.47 -4.93 -3.72
N HIS A 142 -8.60 -4.24 -3.88
CA HIS A 142 -8.67 -2.80 -4.10
C HIS A 142 -8.92 -2.04 -2.79
N HIS A 143 -7.90 -2.02 -1.93
CA HIS A 143 -7.97 -1.47 -0.58
C HIS A 143 -7.67 0.03 -0.49
N GLU A 144 -7.15 0.66 -1.55
CA GLU A 144 -6.87 2.10 -1.57
C GLU A 144 -7.87 2.84 -2.45
N ILE A 145 -8.39 3.96 -1.95
CA ILE A 145 -9.25 4.88 -2.67
C ILE A 145 -8.50 6.19 -2.89
N GLU A 146 -8.31 6.58 -4.14
CA GLU A 146 -7.76 7.88 -4.47
C GLU A 146 -8.85 8.95 -4.39
N VAL A 147 -8.59 10.00 -3.63
CA VAL A 147 -9.48 11.15 -3.56
C VAL A 147 -8.98 12.20 -4.55
N TYR A 148 -9.85 12.62 -5.47
CA TYR A 148 -9.54 13.64 -6.46
C TYR A 148 -10.58 14.77 -6.41
N TRP A 149 -10.19 15.96 -6.86
CA TRP A 149 -11.05 17.13 -6.88
C TRP A 149 -11.33 17.40 -8.34
N ALA A 150 -12.61 17.36 -8.72
CA ALA A 150 -13.00 17.87 -10.02
C ALA A 150 -12.45 19.30 -10.12
N ASN A 151 -11.62 19.55 -11.13
CA ASN A 151 -11.19 20.91 -11.41
C ASN A 151 -12.49 21.69 -11.66
N GLY A 152 -12.78 22.69 -10.83
CA GLY A 152 -13.94 23.55 -11.06
C GLY A 152 -13.86 24.12 -12.48
N CYS A 153 -14.95 24.01 -13.22
CA CYS A 153 -15.29 25.02 -14.21
C CYS A 153 -15.48 26.37 -13.50
#